data_AF-A0A969IJK4-F1
#
_entry.id   AF-A0A969IJK4-F1
#
_cell.length_a   1.000
_cell.length_b   1.000
_cell.length_c   1.000
_cell.angle_alpha   90.00
_cell.angle_beta   90.00
_cell.angle_gamma   90.00
#
_symmetry.space_group_name_H-M   'P 1'
#
loop_
_entity.id
_entity.type
_entity.pdbx_description
1 polymer ?
#
loop_
_entity_poly.entity_id
_entity_poly.type
_entity_poly.pdbx_seq_one_letter_code
_entity_poly.pdbx_strand_id
1 'polypeptide(L)'
;AARRPALRVLSEDPLLTGLVAAGLVRGLQAHGVGACVKHFVANDAETDRMTVDNRVDERTLHDLYLEPFRIVEEDARPWSYMAAYNAVNGPTMTQNPLVADVLKVPVDVEPLVREHAKFQCDVGTVRSALSRSWPALRFDHLEETWWPALDETEADVLRRAHAFRQNAAAWADWREVAVVSHWGFLLRLTGRSFANAEHSPFDPMV
;
A
#
# COMPACT_ATOMS: atom_id res chain seq x y z
N ALA A 1 2.38 -20.39 28.89
CA ALA A 1 2.70 -21.14 27.66
C ALA A 1 3.59 -20.27 26.79
N ALA A 2 4.80 -20.72 26.45
CA ALA A 2 5.75 -19.95 25.65
C ALA A 2 5.18 -19.71 24.24
N ARG A 3 5.08 -18.44 23.82
CA ARG A 3 4.77 -18.07 22.43
C ARG A 3 5.86 -18.67 21.56
N ARG A 4 5.51 -19.58 20.65
CA ARG A 4 6.43 -20.02 19.60
C ARG A 4 6.86 -18.76 18.81
N PRO A 5 8.15 -18.57 18.50
CA PRO A 5 8.58 -17.45 17.68
C PRO A 5 7.83 -17.53 16.34
N ALA A 6 7.18 -16.45 15.96
CA ALA A 6 6.64 -16.30 14.61
C ALA A 6 7.84 -16.26 13.66
N LEU A 7 7.83 -17.12 12.62
CA LEU A 7 8.87 -17.07 11.59
C LEU A 7 8.84 -15.66 10.97
N ARG A 8 9.93 -14.92 11.12
CA ARG A 8 10.15 -13.63 10.48
C ARG A 8 11.37 -13.82 9.59
N VAL A 9 11.14 -13.65 8.28
CA VAL A 9 12.04 -14.02 7.18
C VAL A 9 12.19 -15.55 7.04
N LEU A 10 11.92 -16.07 5.84
CA LEU A 10 11.83 -17.52 5.59
C LEU A 10 13.19 -18.11 5.16
N SER A 11 13.99 -17.36 4.39
CA SER A 11 15.34 -17.72 3.92
C SER A 11 16.05 -16.49 3.33
N GLU A 12 17.36 -16.57 3.11
CA GLU A 12 18.13 -15.66 2.24
C GLU A 12 17.98 -16.02 0.74
N ASP A 13 17.55 -17.25 0.44
CA ASP A 13 17.30 -17.73 -0.91
C ASP A 13 15.89 -17.32 -1.38
N PRO A 14 15.75 -16.64 -2.54
CA PRO A 14 14.47 -16.11 -2.99
C PRO A 14 13.50 -17.21 -3.41
N LEU A 15 13.98 -18.30 -4.02
CA LEU A 15 13.16 -19.43 -4.46
C LEU A 15 12.53 -20.16 -3.26
N LEU A 16 13.34 -20.50 -2.25
CA LEU A 16 12.88 -21.13 -1.02
C LEU A 16 11.89 -20.24 -0.27
N THR A 17 12.19 -18.94 -0.18
CA THR A 17 11.29 -17.96 0.43
C THR A 17 9.94 -17.92 -0.29
N GLY A 18 9.93 -17.83 -1.62
CA GLY A 18 8.72 -17.79 -2.43
C GLY A 18 7.87 -19.06 -2.27
N LEU A 19 8.47 -20.25 -2.39
CA LEU A 19 7.75 -21.52 -2.30
C LEU A 19 7.13 -21.76 -0.91
N VAL A 20 7.88 -21.44 0.15
CA VAL A 20 7.37 -21.58 1.53
C VAL A 20 6.25 -20.57 1.79
N ALA A 21 6.41 -19.32 1.36
CA ALA A 21 5.37 -18.30 1.49
C ALA A 21 4.10 -18.68 0.72
N ALA A 22 4.21 -19.19 -0.51
CA ALA A 22 3.08 -19.63 -1.31
C ALA A 22 2.30 -20.76 -0.62
N GLY A 23 3.00 -21.73 -0.03
CA GLY A 23 2.39 -22.77 0.79
C GLY A 23 1.60 -22.23 1.98
N LEU A 24 2.15 -21.25 2.70
CA LEU A 24 1.47 -20.58 3.82
C LEU A 24 0.22 -19.81 3.37
N VAL A 25 0.33 -19.04 2.28
CA VAL A 25 -0.80 -18.28 1.71
C VAL A 25 -1.93 -19.23 1.32
N ARG A 26 -1.64 -20.30 0.57
CA ARG A 26 -2.65 -21.31 0.21
C ARG A 26 -3.31 -21.94 1.43
N GLY A 27 -2.51 -22.29 2.45
CA GLY A 27 -3.02 -22.90 3.67
C GLY A 27 -3.99 -21.99 4.44
N LEU A 28 -3.65 -20.70 4.60
CA LEU A 28 -4.50 -19.71 5.24
C LEU A 28 -5.79 -19.48 4.44
N GLN A 29 -5.66 -19.23 3.13
CA GLN A 29 -6.79 -18.89 2.27
C GLN A 29 -7.74 -20.07 2.04
N ALA A 30 -7.25 -21.32 2.09
CA ALA A 30 -8.10 -22.52 2.08
C ALA A 30 -9.06 -22.60 3.27
N HIS A 31 -8.79 -21.87 4.35
CA HIS A 31 -9.66 -21.78 5.53
C HIS A 31 -10.45 -20.45 5.58
N GLY A 32 -10.51 -19.72 4.46
CA GLY A 32 -11.23 -18.45 4.36
C GLY A 32 -10.52 -17.29 5.07
N VAL A 33 -9.24 -17.43 5.42
CA VAL A 33 -8.44 -16.37 6.04
C VAL A 33 -7.53 -15.73 4.98
N GLY A 34 -7.72 -14.43 4.74
CA GLY A 34 -6.88 -13.68 3.82
C GLY A 34 -5.43 -13.57 4.31
N ALA A 35 -4.48 -13.91 3.45
CA ALA A 35 -3.06 -13.72 3.74
C ALA A 35 -2.60 -12.32 3.30
N CYS A 36 -1.64 -11.77 4.04
CA CYS A 36 -0.96 -10.52 3.70
C CYS A 36 0.54 -10.76 3.57
N VAL A 37 1.07 -10.66 2.36
CA VAL A 37 2.49 -10.87 2.05
C VAL A 37 3.26 -9.57 2.29
N LYS A 38 4.39 -9.65 3.00
CA LYS A 38 5.12 -8.48 3.47
C LYS A 38 6.62 -8.76 3.68
N HIS A 39 7.49 -7.74 3.65
CA HIS A 39 7.20 -6.33 3.35
C HIS A 39 7.67 -6.03 1.94
N PHE A 40 6.82 -5.45 1.10
CA PHE A 40 7.11 -5.18 -0.31
C PHE A 40 7.75 -3.78 -0.47
N VAL A 41 9.03 -3.62 -0.76
CA VAL A 41 10.10 -4.62 -0.90
C VAL A 41 11.42 -4.06 -0.34
N ALA A 42 12.44 -4.91 -0.22
CA ALA A 42 13.80 -4.58 0.22
C ALA A 42 13.84 -3.93 1.61
N ASN A 43 13.21 -4.58 2.59
CA ASN A 43 13.15 -4.11 3.98
C ASN A 43 13.93 -5.05 4.91
N ASP A 44 15.24 -5.15 4.69
CA ASP A 44 16.09 -6.17 5.32
C ASP A 44 16.80 -5.69 6.59
N ALA A 45 16.68 -4.40 6.92
CA ALA A 45 17.27 -3.78 8.09
C ALA A 45 16.22 -2.99 8.89
N GLU A 46 16.26 -3.10 10.22
CA GLU A 46 15.39 -2.33 11.12
C GLU A 46 15.92 -0.91 11.38
N THR A 47 17.24 -0.74 11.30
CA THR A 47 17.89 0.58 11.44
C THR A 47 17.42 1.50 10.33
N ASP A 48 16.88 2.66 10.70
CA ASP A 48 16.40 3.70 9.78
C ASP A 48 15.38 3.21 8.74
N ARG A 49 14.67 2.11 9.00
CA ARG A 49 13.73 1.47 8.08
C ARG A 49 12.61 2.39 7.56
N MET A 50 12.36 3.52 8.24
CA MET A 50 11.35 4.51 7.85
C MET A 50 11.91 5.64 6.98
N THR A 51 13.23 5.74 6.85
CA THR A 51 13.90 6.88 6.22
C THR A 51 14.98 6.49 5.21
N VAL A 52 15.45 5.24 5.23
CA VAL A 52 16.49 4.75 4.31
C VAL A 52 15.98 4.66 2.87
N ASP A 53 16.80 5.13 1.91
CA ASP A 53 16.64 4.87 0.48
C ASP A 53 17.59 3.74 0.06
N ASN A 54 17.03 2.55 -0.15
CA ASN A 54 17.78 1.39 -0.60
C ASN A 54 18.09 1.53 -2.09
N ARG A 55 19.38 1.73 -2.39
CA ARG A 55 19.90 1.83 -3.76
C ARG A 55 20.21 0.43 -4.28
N VAL A 56 19.32 -0.10 -5.10
CA VAL A 56 19.38 -1.48 -5.59
C VAL A 56 19.36 -1.46 -7.12
N ASP A 57 20.30 -2.14 -7.77
CA ASP A 57 20.27 -2.26 -9.23
C ASP A 57 19.08 -3.12 -9.69
N GLU A 58 18.62 -2.90 -10.93
CA GLU A 58 17.44 -3.54 -11.49
C GLU A 58 17.50 -5.06 -11.41
N ARG A 59 18.66 -5.65 -11.70
CA ARG A 59 18.82 -7.10 -11.66
C ARG A 59 18.70 -7.64 -10.25
N THR A 60 19.39 -7.04 -9.28
CA THR A 60 19.26 -7.45 -7.86
C THR A 60 17.83 -7.27 -7.36
N LEU A 61 17.16 -6.18 -7.74
CA LEU A 61 15.77 -5.94 -7.39
C LEU A 61 14.85 -7.06 -7.91
N HIS A 62 15.01 -7.47 -9.16
CA HIS A 62 14.19 -8.51 -9.76
C HIS A 62 14.56 -9.93 -9.32
N ASP A 63 15.84 -10.30 -9.44
CA ASP A 63 16.32 -11.67 -9.22
C ASP A 63 16.28 -12.08 -7.73
N LEU A 64 16.37 -11.11 -6.81
CA LEU A 64 16.44 -11.38 -5.37
C LEU A 64 15.22 -10.87 -4.60
N TYR A 65 14.93 -9.57 -4.70
CA TYR A 65 13.95 -8.93 -3.82
C TYR A 65 12.51 -9.16 -4.26
N LEU A 66 12.23 -9.07 -5.56
CA LEU A 66 10.88 -9.25 -6.11
C LEU A 66 10.54 -10.71 -6.40
N GLU A 67 11.55 -11.56 -6.63
CA GLU A 67 11.35 -12.96 -6.99
C GLU A 67 10.44 -13.76 -6.01
N PRO A 68 10.59 -13.64 -4.67
CA PRO A 68 9.68 -14.31 -3.75
C PRO A 68 8.22 -13.85 -3.91
N PHE A 69 8.00 -12.56 -4.17
CA PHE A 69 6.66 -11.99 -4.35
C PHE A 69 6.06 -12.44 -5.69
N ARG A 70 6.86 -12.50 -6.76
CA ARG A 70 6.45 -13.07 -8.05
C ARG A 70 6.00 -14.53 -7.90
N ILE A 71 6.78 -15.36 -7.22
CA ILE A 71 6.43 -16.77 -6.95
C ILE A 71 5.12 -16.86 -6.17
N VAL A 72 4.97 -16.08 -5.08
CA VAL A 72 3.74 -16.11 -4.26
C VAL A 72 2.51 -15.66 -5.04
N GLU A 73 2.64 -14.64 -5.88
CA GLU A 73 1.56 -14.17 -6.76
C GLU A 73 1.11 -15.28 -7.71
N GLU A 74 2.06 -15.90 -8.42
CA GLU A 74 1.78 -16.95 -9.40
C GLU A 74 1.19 -18.22 -8.76
N ASP A 75 1.76 -18.66 -7.64
CA ASP A 75 1.46 -19.95 -7.04
C ASP A 75 0.31 -19.93 -6.04
N ALA A 76 -0.02 -18.76 -5.47
CA ALA A 76 -0.94 -18.68 -4.34
C ALA A 76 -1.94 -17.52 -4.36
N ARG A 77 -1.72 -16.47 -5.17
CA ARG A 77 -2.60 -15.29 -5.30
C ARG A 77 -3.05 -14.75 -3.93
N PRO A 78 -2.13 -14.15 -3.16
CA PRO A 78 -2.49 -13.61 -1.85
C PRO A 78 -3.54 -12.52 -1.99
N TRP A 79 -4.45 -12.43 -1.02
CA TRP A 79 -5.49 -11.40 -1.04
C TRP A 79 -4.96 -10.00 -0.81
N SER A 80 -3.76 -9.86 -0.23
CA SER A 80 -3.16 -8.55 0.02
C SER A 80 -1.64 -8.58 0.10
N TYR A 81 -1.05 -7.42 -0.18
CA TYR A 81 0.36 -7.11 0.05
C TYR A 81 0.47 -5.93 1.03
N MET A 82 1.56 -5.89 1.80
CA MET A 82 1.90 -4.76 2.65
C MET A 82 3.21 -4.16 2.16
N ALA A 83 3.13 -2.91 1.71
CA ALA A 83 4.31 -2.13 1.34
C ALA A 83 5.27 -1.98 2.53
N ALA A 84 6.56 -1.92 2.24
CA ALA A 84 7.59 -1.64 3.20
C ALA A 84 7.61 -0.16 3.60
N TYR A 85 8.36 0.14 4.67
CA TYR A 85 8.53 1.53 5.12
C TYR A 85 9.61 2.28 4.35
N ASN A 86 10.68 1.58 3.93
CA ASN A 86 11.84 2.19 3.28
C ASN A 86 11.49 2.74 1.89
N ALA A 87 12.39 3.54 1.34
CA ALA A 87 12.45 3.84 -0.07
C ALA A 87 13.28 2.80 -0.83
N VAL A 88 12.98 2.64 -2.12
CA VAL A 88 13.78 1.87 -3.07
C VAL A 88 14.00 2.73 -4.30
N ASN A 89 15.26 3.08 -4.55
CA ASN A 89 15.67 3.93 -5.67
C ASN A 89 14.93 5.29 -5.73
N GLY A 90 14.62 5.89 -4.59
CA GLY A 90 14.04 7.23 -4.46
C GLY A 90 12.76 7.27 -3.64
N PRO A 91 11.56 7.00 -4.22
CA PRO A 91 10.29 7.09 -3.48
C PRO A 91 10.13 6.01 -2.40
N THR A 92 9.42 6.34 -1.32
CA THR A 92 8.99 5.39 -0.28
C THR A 92 8.11 4.29 -0.88
N MET A 93 8.15 3.06 -0.35
CA MET A 93 7.44 1.93 -0.96
C MET A 93 5.91 2.09 -0.99
N THR A 94 5.31 2.83 -0.06
CA THR A 94 3.88 3.20 -0.12
C THR A 94 3.52 4.09 -1.31
N GLN A 95 4.53 4.73 -1.91
CA GLN A 95 4.40 5.62 -3.05
C GLN A 95 5.34 5.19 -4.18
N ASN A 96 5.72 3.91 -4.30
CA ASN A 96 6.72 3.47 -5.27
C ASN A 96 6.06 2.82 -6.50
N PRO A 97 6.53 3.07 -7.75
CA PRO A 97 5.82 2.60 -8.95
C PRO A 97 5.71 1.10 -9.04
N LEU A 98 6.65 0.40 -8.42
CA LEU A 98 6.67 -1.05 -8.31
C LEU A 98 5.35 -1.62 -7.75
N VAL A 99 4.64 -0.88 -6.89
CA VAL A 99 3.35 -1.33 -6.34
C VAL A 99 2.29 -1.47 -7.44
N ALA A 100 2.21 -0.50 -8.35
CA ALA A 100 1.26 -0.53 -9.45
C ALA A 100 1.61 -1.62 -10.46
N ASP A 101 2.91 -1.77 -10.77
CA ASP A 101 3.41 -2.77 -11.73
C ASP A 101 3.09 -4.21 -11.29
N VAL A 102 3.18 -4.50 -9.98
CA VAL A 102 2.82 -5.83 -9.45
C VAL A 102 1.32 -6.07 -9.46
N LEU A 103 0.52 -5.08 -9.07
CA LEU A 103 -0.93 -5.25 -9.00
C LEU A 103 -1.56 -5.33 -10.40
N LYS A 104 -0.90 -4.82 -11.44
CA LYS A 104 -1.42 -4.73 -12.83
C LYS A 104 -2.82 -4.10 -12.90
N VAL A 105 -3.14 -3.26 -11.93
CA VAL A 105 -4.41 -2.53 -11.87
C VAL A 105 -4.19 -1.10 -12.35
N PRO A 106 -5.17 -0.50 -13.04
CA PRO A 106 -5.19 0.94 -13.25
C PRO A 106 -5.12 1.65 -11.89
N VAL A 107 -4.22 2.62 -11.76
CA VAL A 107 -4.11 3.45 -10.57
C VAL A 107 -4.67 4.82 -10.88
N ASP A 108 -5.76 5.17 -10.22
CA ASP A 108 -6.29 6.53 -10.17
C ASP A 108 -5.84 7.20 -8.85
N VAL A 109 -5.26 8.39 -8.98
CA VAL A 109 -4.79 9.17 -7.83
C VAL A 109 -5.95 10.01 -7.30
N GLU A 110 -6.54 9.60 -6.18
CA GLU A 110 -7.65 10.34 -5.54
C GLU A 110 -7.13 11.23 -4.40
N PRO A 111 -7.06 12.56 -4.57
CA PRO A 111 -6.53 13.46 -3.53
C PRO A 111 -7.34 13.45 -2.23
N LEU A 112 -8.61 13.03 -2.27
CA LEU A 112 -9.41 12.86 -1.05
C LEU A 112 -8.96 11.67 -0.21
N VAL A 113 -8.30 10.66 -0.79
CA VAL A 113 -7.78 9.46 -0.10
C VAL A 113 -6.31 9.67 0.26
N ARG A 114 -6.05 10.67 1.09
CA ARG A 114 -4.71 10.95 1.63
C ARG A 114 -4.71 10.88 3.14
N GLU A 115 -3.52 10.80 3.73
CA GLU A 115 -3.37 11.09 5.15
C GLU A 115 -2.42 12.25 5.42
N HIS A 116 -2.90 13.20 6.24
CA HIS A 116 -2.21 14.43 6.61
C HIS A 116 -2.49 14.85 8.07
N ALA A 117 -3.32 14.11 8.82
CA ALA A 117 -3.64 14.43 10.21
C ALA A 117 -2.67 13.81 11.24
N LYS A 118 -2.36 12.51 11.10
CA LYS A 118 -1.55 11.77 12.10
C LYS A 118 -0.41 10.96 11.51
N PHE A 119 -0.49 10.66 10.22
CA PHE A 119 0.51 9.97 9.41
C PHE A 119 0.69 10.78 8.13
N GLN A 120 1.91 10.84 7.59
CA GLN A 120 2.22 11.60 6.39
C GLN A 120 2.96 10.69 5.41
N CYS A 121 2.39 10.50 4.24
CA CYS A 121 3.01 9.74 3.14
C CYS A 121 3.75 10.68 2.19
N ASP A 122 3.18 11.85 1.93
CA ASP A 122 3.74 12.89 1.08
C ASP A 122 3.49 14.27 1.69
N VAL A 123 4.54 15.07 1.84
CA VAL A 123 4.42 16.49 2.15
C VAL A 123 5.31 17.24 1.19
N GLY A 124 4.70 18.00 0.28
CA GLY A 124 5.42 18.98 -0.52
C GLY A 124 5.72 18.58 -1.98
N THR A 125 5.29 17.42 -2.46
CA THR A 125 5.50 17.07 -3.88
C THR A 125 4.45 17.71 -4.78
N VAL A 126 4.78 18.85 -5.38
CA VAL A 126 3.89 19.57 -6.32
C VAL A 126 3.45 18.68 -7.47
N ARG A 127 2.26 18.91 -8.01
CA ARG A 127 1.70 18.17 -9.15
C ARG A 127 2.69 18.05 -10.30
N SER A 128 3.39 19.13 -10.67
CA SER A 128 4.36 19.08 -11.77
C SER A 128 5.56 18.17 -11.49
N ALA A 129 5.96 18.00 -10.23
CA ALA A 129 6.99 17.04 -9.83
C ALA A 129 6.46 15.61 -9.90
N LEU A 130 5.23 15.38 -9.43
CA LEU A 130 4.56 14.09 -9.57
C LEU A 130 4.44 13.68 -11.03
N SER A 131 3.93 14.54 -11.93
CA SER A 131 3.82 14.22 -13.35
C SER A 131 5.15 13.89 -14.02
N ARG A 132 6.27 14.47 -13.56
CA ARG A 132 7.62 14.13 -14.06
C ARG A 132 8.12 12.79 -13.53
N SER A 133 7.91 12.53 -12.25
CA SER A 133 8.31 11.27 -11.61
C SER A 133 7.44 10.09 -12.06
N TRP A 134 6.21 10.37 -12.50
CA TRP A 134 5.15 9.39 -12.75
C TRP A 134 4.40 9.67 -14.05
N PRO A 135 5.07 9.68 -15.21
CA PRO A 135 4.46 10.10 -16.47
C PRO A 135 3.32 9.19 -16.94
N ALA A 136 3.24 7.96 -16.43
CA ALA A 136 2.18 7.00 -16.73
C ALA A 136 0.89 7.22 -15.91
N LEU A 137 0.97 7.98 -14.80
CA LEU A 137 -0.19 8.29 -13.97
C LEU A 137 -0.77 9.66 -14.33
N ARG A 138 -2.08 9.78 -14.17
CA ARG A 138 -2.82 11.01 -14.43
C ARG A 138 -2.85 11.90 -13.18
N PHE A 139 -2.41 13.15 -13.31
CA PHE A 139 -2.43 14.17 -12.24
C PHE A 139 -2.99 15.51 -12.71
N ASP A 140 -3.53 15.60 -13.92
CA ASP A 140 -4.06 16.83 -14.51
C ASP A 140 -5.26 17.40 -13.74
N HIS A 141 -5.98 16.55 -13.01
CA HIS A 141 -7.07 16.89 -12.11
C HIS A 141 -6.63 17.46 -10.76
N LEU A 142 -5.33 17.41 -10.43
CA LEU A 142 -4.80 17.99 -9.19
C LEU A 142 -4.47 19.47 -9.37
N GLU A 143 -4.61 20.26 -8.31
CA GLU A 143 -4.01 21.59 -8.23
C GLU A 143 -2.47 21.49 -8.10
N GLU A 144 -1.72 22.54 -8.47
CA GLU A 144 -0.24 22.49 -8.39
C GLU A 144 0.24 22.21 -6.96
N THR A 145 -0.39 22.87 -6.00
CA THR A 145 -0.33 22.56 -4.58
C THR A 145 -1.65 21.92 -4.20
N TRP A 146 -1.68 20.58 -4.21
CA TRP A 146 -2.91 19.82 -3.99
C TRP A 146 -3.14 19.47 -2.51
N TRP A 147 -2.21 19.80 -1.61
CA TRP A 147 -2.31 19.59 -0.15
C TRP A 147 -2.73 20.87 0.60
N PRO A 148 -3.38 20.75 1.77
CA PRO A 148 -3.76 21.91 2.56
C PRO A 148 -2.56 22.46 3.35
N ALA A 149 -2.74 23.62 3.98
CA ALA A 149 -1.78 24.10 4.99
C ALA A 149 -1.66 23.08 6.13
N LEU A 150 -0.46 22.93 6.70
CA LEU A 150 -0.17 21.97 7.78
C LEU A 150 -1.15 22.16 8.97
N ASP A 151 -1.50 21.05 9.62
CA ASP A 151 -2.52 20.86 10.69
C ASP A 151 -3.96 20.60 10.22
N GLU A 152 -4.21 19.43 9.62
CA GLU A 152 -5.58 18.95 9.36
C GLU A 152 -6.26 18.50 10.66
N THR A 153 -7.39 19.13 11.01
CA THR A 153 -8.14 18.76 12.23
C THR A 153 -8.95 17.47 12.02
N GLU A 154 -9.39 16.82 13.10
CA GLU A 154 -10.29 15.66 12.97
C GLU A 154 -11.57 15.98 12.18
N ALA A 155 -12.06 17.23 12.29
CA ALA A 155 -13.23 17.69 11.57
C ALA A 155 -12.96 17.84 10.06
N ASP A 156 -11.74 18.24 9.67
CA ASP A 156 -11.33 18.29 8.27
C ASP A 156 -11.28 16.90 7.64
N VAL A 157 -10.67 15.92 8.34
CA VAL A 157 -10.62 14.53 7.87
C VAL A 157 -12.02 13.95 7.72
N LEU A 158 -12.93 14.23 8.66
CA LEU A 158 -14.32 13.81 8.59
C LEU A 158 -15.05 14.40 7.37
N ARG A 159 -14.89 15.71 7.10
CA ARG A 159 -15.46 16.35 5.91
C ARG A 159 -14.93 15.72 4.62
N ARG A 160 -13.62 15.47 4.56
CA ARG A 160 -12.97 14.87 3.39
C ARG A 160 -13.42 13.42 3.16
N ALA A 161 -13.52 12.62 4.22
CA ALA A 161 -14.05 11.26 4.14
C ALA A 161 -15.51 11.23 3.68
N HIS A 162 -16.33 12.20 4.11
CA HIS A 162 -17.71 12.34 3.63
C HIS A 162 -17.78 12.71 2.14
N ALA A 163 -16.97 13.67 1.70
CA ALA A 163 -16.88 14.06 0.28
C ALA A 163 -16.42 12.89 -0.59
N PHE A 164 -15.41 12.13 -0.15
CA PHE A 164 -14.97 10.92 -0.85
C PHE A 164 -16.11 9.91 -0.98
N ARG A 165 -16.85 9.65 0.10
CA ARG A 165 -17.99 8.73 0.08
C ARG A 165 -19.06 9.16 -0.94
N GLN A 166 -19.40 10.45 -1.00
CA GLN A 166 -20.36 10.99 -1.96
C GLN A 166 -19.89 10.81 -3.41
N ASN A 167 -18.59 11.01 -3.67
CA ASN A 167 -18.01 10.78 -4.99
C ASN A 167 -18.03 9.29 -5.36
N ALA A 168 -17.59 8.43 -4.44
CA ALA A 168 -17.56 6.98 -4.64
C ALA A 168 -18.95 6.38 -4.89
N ALA A 169 -19.98 6.92 -4.24
CA ALA A 169 -21.38 6.57 -4.47
C ALA A 169 -21.85 6.80 -5.92
N ALA A 170 -21.20 7.70 -6.67
CA ALA A 170 -21.54 8.00 -8.05
C ALA A 170 -20.79 7.12 -9.07
N TRP A 171 -19.81 6.31 -8.64
CA TRP A 171 -19.06 5.43 -9.53
C TRP A 171 -19.88 4.20 -9.91
N ALA A 172 -19.94 3.87 -11.20
CA ALA A 172 -20.72 2.72 -11.67
C ALA A 172 -20.11 1.37 -11.25
N ASP A 173 -18.81 1.36 -11.01
CA ASP A 173 -17.93 0.23 -10.75
C ASP A 173 -17.41 0.21 -9.31
N TRP A 174 -18.01 0.96 -8.38
CA TRP A 174 -17.51 1.09 -7.00
C TRP A 174 -17.26 -0.24 -6.27
N ARG A 175 -17.96 -1.31 -6.67
CA ARG A 175 -17.80 -2.67 -6.12
C ARG A 175 -16.49 -3.36 -6.53
N GLU A 176 -15.84 -2.86 -7.57
CA GLU A 176 -14.57 -3.36 -8.11
C GLU A 176 -13.39 -2.49 -7.67
N VAL A 177 -13.65 -1.41 -6.91
CA VAL A 177 -12.63 -0.46 -6.45
C VAL A 177 -12.13 -0.84 -5.06
N ALA A 178 -10.80 -0.96 -4.93
CA ALA A 178 -10.14 -1.07 -3.64
C ALA A 178 -9.59 0.30 -3.20
N VAL A 179 -9.98 0.75 -2.01
CA VAL A 179 -9.46 1.99 -1.40
C VAL A 179 -8.33 1.63 -0.44
N VAL A 180 -7.11 2.05 -0.77
CA VAL A 180 -5.92 1.83 0.08
C VAL A 180 -5.56 3.15 0.75
N SER A 181 -5.58 3.18 2.08
CA SER A 181 -5.24 4.38 2.85
C SER A 181 -4.75 4.04 4.26
N HIS A 182 -4.30 5.06 4.99
CA HIS A 182 -3.85 4.95 6.36
C HIS A 182 -5.01 4.93 7.36
N TRP A 183 -4.70 4.47 8.58
CA TRP A 183 -5.67 4.24 9.65
C TRP A 183 -6.61 5.42 9.91
N GLY A 184 -6.12 6.66 9.96
CA GLY A 184 -6.94 7.81 10.34
C GLY A 184 -8.02 8.14 9.31
N PHE A 185 -7.70 8.11 8.01
CA PHE A 185 -8.70 8.28 6.96
C PHE A 185 -9.72 7.13 6.96
N LEU A 186 -9.27 5.87 7.03
CA LEU A 186 -10.17 4.70 7.05
C LEU A 186 -11.09 4.70 8.27
N LEU A 187 -10.60 5.15 9.44
CA LEU A 187 -11.41 5.31 10.64
C LEU A 187 -12.53 6.33 10.42
N ARG A 188 -12.24 7.47 9.81
CA ARG A 188 -13.26 8.51 9.54
C ARG A 188 -14.20 8.11 8.41
N LEU A 189 -13.71 7.38 7.42
CA LEU A 189 -14.51 6.88 6.31
C LEU A 189 -15.52 5.81 6.74
N THR A 190 -15.13 4.90 7.63
CA THR A 190 -15.93 3.71 7.97
C THR A 190 -16.51 3.71 9.38
N GLY A 191 -16.02 4.58 10.27
CA GLY A 191 -16.29 4.54 11.69
C GLY A 191 -15.59 3.39 12.44
N ARG A 192 -14.75 2.60 11.77
CA ARG A 192 -14.08 1.42 12.32
C ARG A 192 -12.57 1.59 12.33
N SER A 193 -11.94 1.11 13.41
CA SER A 193 -10.49 1.01 13.48
C SER A 193 -10.04 -0.29 12.80
N PHE A 194 -9.03 -0.19 11.95
CA PHE A 194 -8.43 -1.33 11.26
C PHE A 194 -7.04 -1.65 11.81
N ALA A 195 -6.70 -2.94 11.86
CA ALA A 195 -5.32 -3.38 11.97
C ALA A 195 -4.60 -3.29 10.62
N ASN A 196 -3.27 -3.36 10.63
CA ASN A 196 -2.49 -3.33 9.40
C ASN A 196 -2.90 -4.50 8.47
N ALA A 197 -3.20 -4.17 7.21
CA ALA A 197 -3.70 -5.08 6.18
C ALA A 197 -5.06 -5.76 6.49
N GLU A 198 -5.80 -5.26 7.46
CA GLU A 198 -7.22 -5.58 7.59
C GLU A 198 -7.98 -4.93 6.42
N HIS A 199 -8.87 -5.70 5.80
CA HIS A 199 -9.80 -5.21 4.79
C HIS A 199 -11.22 -5.44 5.27
N SER A 200 -12.16 -4.60 4.83
CA SER A 200 -13.58 -4.80 5.05
C SER A 200 -14.33 -4.35 3.81
N PRO A 201 -15.42 -5.03 3.44
CA PRO A 201 -16.39 -4.46 2.51
C PRO A 201 -16.82 -3.08 3.01
N PHE A 202 -16.97 -2.16 2.06
CA PHE A 202 -17.42 -0.79 2.28
C PHE A 202 -18.44 -0.46 1.18
N ASP A 203 -19.66 -0.12 1.57
CA ASP A 203 -20.69 0.36 0.64
C ASP A 203 -20.77 1.88 0.80
N PRO A 204 -20.39 2.67 -0.23
CA PRO A 204 -20.46 4.13 -0.14
C PRO A 204 -21.90 4.67 -0.07
N MET A 205 -22.91 3.84 -0.38
CA MET A 205 -24.31 4.22 -0.38
C MET A 205 -24.98 4.13 1.00
N VAL A 206 -24.32 3.54 2.00
CA VAL A 206 -24.86 3.26 3.34
C VAL A 206 -23.99 3.89 4.42
#